data_AF-A0A2H5X0I7-F1
#
_entry.id   AF-A0A2H5X0I7-F1
#
_cell.length_a   1.000
_cell.length_b   1.000
_cell.length_c   1.000
_cell.angle_alpha   90.00
_cell.angle_beta   90.00
_cell.angle_gamma   90.00
#
_symmetry.space_group_name_H-M   'P 1'
#
loop_
_entity.id
_entity.type
_entity.pdbx_description
1 polymer ?
#
loop_
_entity_poly.entity_id
_entity_poly.type
_entity_poly.pdbx_seq_one_letter_code
_entity_poly.pdbx_strand_id
1 'polypeptide(L)'
;MNDSHRRHLFALLVQLEDTVSRITQAGWMGISPSGGGQRLTPLPPSQWRMLQEALERLVDSYHDALNRLVPELTQQHDQPEPIETTYYWLRLLLGNLHDTLLPELDPERFEKRYGNLSEEEREALRRLQRTIERELKHVQDIAQMHFQPKR
;
A
#
# COMPACT_ATOMS: atom_id res chain seq x y z
N MET A 1 -15.05 11.50 -27.36
CA MET A 1 -14.84 11.57 -25.90
C MET A 1 -13.74 12.59 -25.61
N ASN A 2 -13.97 13.57 -24.73
CA ASN A 2 -12.99 14.61 -24.39
C ASN A 2 -11.98 14.11 -23.34
N ASP A 3 -10.87 14.82 -23.15
CA ASP A 3 -9.79 14.46 -22.22
C ASP A 3 -10.28 14.24 -20.78
N SER A 4 -11.19 15.08 -20.29
CA SER A 4 -11.78 14.92 -18.95
C SER A 4 -12.51 13.59 -18.78
N HIS A 5 -13.28 13.15 -19.78
CA HIS A 5 -13.98 11.87 -19.74
C HIS A 5 -12.98 10.70 -19.76
N ARG A 6 -11.91 10.81 -20.55
CA ARG A 6 -10.87 9.78 -20.64
C ARG A 6 -10.16 9.58 -19.31
N ARG A 7 -9.70 10.67 -18.70
CA ARG A 7 -9.06 10.65 -17.36
C ARG A 7 -10.00 10.15 -16.27
N HIS A 8 -11.27 10.50 -16.35
CA HIS A 8 -12.26 10.04 -15.37
C HIS A 8 -12.48 8.53 -15.47
N LEU A 9 -12.66 7.97 -16.67
CA LEU A 9 -12.80 6.52 -16.86
C LEU A 9 -11.54 5.77 -16.39
N PHE A 10 -10.37 6.34 -16.64
CA PHE A 10 -9.11 5.78 -16.17
C PHE A 10 -8.98 5.81 -14.64
N ALA A 11 -9.35 6.92 -14.00
CA ALA A 11 -9.36 7.02 -12.53
C ALA A 11 -10.33 5.99 -11.90
N LEU A 12 -11.45 5.71 -12.55
CA LEU A 12 -12.40 4.68 -12.12
C LEU A 12 -11.81 3.26 -12.20
N LEU A 13 -10.99 2.96 -13.21
CA LEU A 13 -10.25 1.68 -13.27
C LEU A 13 -9.31 1.54 -12.07
N VAL A 14 -8.49 2.56 -11.79
CA VAL A 14 -7.57 2.54 -10.65
C VAL A 14 -8.32 2.35 -9.33
N GLN A 15 -9.45 3.05 -9.15
CA GLN A 15 -10.30 2.89 -7.98
C GLN A 15 -10.90 1.48 -7.89
N LEU A 16 -11.31 0.91 -9.02
CA LEU A 16 -11.83 -0.45 -9.10
C LEU A 16 -10.78 -1.47 -8.67
N GLU A 17 -9.56 -1.38 -9.20
CA GLU A 17 -8.45 -2.27 -8.86
C GLU A 17 -8.07 -2.18 -7.36
N ASP A 18 -7.99 -0.97 -6.79
CA ASP A 18 -7.77 -0.79 -5.34
C ASP A 18 -8.89 -1.45 -4.51
N THR A 19 -10.14 -1.27 -4.94
CA THR A 19 -11.30 -1.86 -4.26
C THR A 19 -11.26 -3.39 -4.31
N VAL A 20 -10.95 -3.98 -5.47
CA VAL A 20 -10.82 -5.44 -5.63
C VAL A 20 -9.65 -5.99 -4.80
N SER A 21 -8.54 -5.26 -4.73
CA SER A 21 -7.39 -5.60 -3.88
C SER A 21 -7.79 -5.64 -2.40
N ARG A 22 -8.53 -4.64 -1.91
CA ARG A 22 -9.05 -4.61 -0.53
C ARG A 22 -10.05 -5.74 -0.25
N ILE A 23 -10.94 -6.05 -1.19
CA ILE A 23 -11.87 -7.18 -1.08
C ILE A 23 -11.07 -8.49 -0.98
N THR A 24 -10.00 -8.62 -1.75
CA THR A 24 -9.11 -9.78 -1.71
C THR A 24 -8.41 -9.92 -0.36
N GLN A 25 -7.86 -8.83 0.17
CA GLN A 25 -7.26 -8.83 1.51
C GLN A 25 -8.27 -9.24 2.60
N ALA A 26 -9.52 -8.77 2.51
CA ALA A 26 -10.56 -9.12 3.48
C ALA A 26 -11.04 -10.57 3.33
N GLY A 27 -11.40 -10.99 2.12
CA GLY A 27 -11.98 -12.31 1.84
C GLY A 27 -10.97 -13.45 1.91
N TRP A 28 -9.74 -13.25 1.44
CA TRP A 28 -8.72 -14.29 1.38
C TRP A 28 -7.76 -14.26 2.58
N MET A 29 -7.33 -13.08 3.01
CA MET A 29 -6.32 -12.95 4.07
C MET A 29 -6.92 -12.63 5.44
N GLY A 30 -8.23 -12.38 5.51
CA GLY A 30 -8.90 -12.02 6.76
C GLY A 30 -8.41 -10.68 7.32
N ILE A 31 -8.00 -9.74 6.47
CA ILE A 31 -7.53 -8.42 6.90
C ILE A 31 -8.70 -7.44 6.88
N SER A 32 -9.03 -6.85 8.04
CA SER A 32 -10.10 -5.85 8.09
C SER A 32 -9.68 -4.56 7.36
N PRO A 33 -10.55 -4.00 6.49
CA PRO A 33 -10.28 -2.75 5.79
C PRO A 33 -10.39 -1.51 6.69
N SER A 34 -10.98 -1.61 7.88
CA SER A 34 -11.23 -0.48 8.79
C SER A 34 -10.02 -0.07 9.65
N GLY A 35 -8.83 -0.67 9.43
CA GLY A 35 -7.58 -0.23 10.05
C GLY A 35 -7.42 -0.54 11.55
N GLY A 36 -8.45 -1.06 12.23
CA GLY A 36 -8.42 -1.34 13.67
C GLY A 36 -7.67 -2.61 14.10
N GLY A 37 -6.87 -3.23 13.22
CA GLY A 37 -6.07 -4.42 13.53
C GLY A 37 -6.86 -5.72 13.75
N GLN A 38 -8.20 -5.68 13.71
CA GLN A 38 -9.03 -6.86 13.90
C GLN A 38 -8.93 -7.80 12.69
N ARG A 39 -8.65 -9.07 12.94
CA ARG A 39 -8.66 -10.12 11.91
C ARG A 39 -10.10 -10.57 11.65
N LEU A 40 -10.45 -10.65 10.37
CA LEU A 40 -11.63 -11.33 9.90
C LEU A 40 -11.31 -12.80 9.71
N THR A 41 -12.33 -13.67 9.77
CA THR A 41 -12.18 -15.06 9.35
C THR A 41 -12.14 -15.08 7.82
N PRO A 42 -11.07 -15.61 7.18
CA PRO A 42 -11.04 -15.77 5.73
C PRO A 42 -12.19 -16.66 5.24
N LEU A 43 -12.65 -16.40 4.02
CA LEU A 43 -13.62 -17.26 3.37
C LEU A 43 -13.01 -18.64 3.08
N PRO A 44 -13.82 -19.72 3.13
CA PRO A 44 -13.40 -21.03 2.65
C PRO A 44 -12.93 -20.94 1.19
N PRO A 45 -11.87 -21.68 0.78
CA PRO A 45 -11.29 -21.56 -0.57
C PRO A 45 -12.28 -21.74 -1.72
N SER A 46 -13.27 -22.62 -1.56
CA SER A 46 -14.32 -22.82 -2.57
C SER A 46 -15.24 -21.60 -2.74
N GLN A 47 -15.59 -20.94 -1.63
CA GLN A 47 -16.40 -19.71 -1.64
C GLN A 47 -15.59 -18.53 -2.16
N TRP A 48 -14.32 -18.43 -1.74
CA TRP A 48 -13.42 -17.39 -2.24
C TRP A 48 -13.23 -17.50 -3.76
N ARG A 49 -12.98 -18.70 -4.30
CA ARG A 49 -12.78 -18.90 -5.73
C ARG A 49 -13.95 -18.37 -6.58
N MET A 50 -15.19 -18.64 -6.17
CA MET A 50 -16.36 -18.14 -6.89
C MET A 50 -16.43 -16.62 -6.91
N LEU A 51 -16.08 -15.97 -5.79
CA LEU A 51 -16.04 -14.52 -5.68
C LEU A 51 -14.87 -13.95 -6.50
N GLN A 52 -13.68 -14.54 -6.39
CA GLN A 52 -12.48 -14.15 -7.12
C GLN A 52 -12.73 -14.16 -8.63
N GLU A 53 -13.28 -15.26 -9.18
CA GLU A 53 -13.59 -15.34 -10.61
C GLU A 53 -14.58 -14.26 -11.06
N ALA A 54 -15.54 -13.88 -10.20
CA ALA A 54 -16.47 -12.81 -10.51
C ALA A 54 -15.81 -11.42 -10.49
N LEU A 55 -14.88 -11.19 -9.55
CA LEU A 55 -14.11 -9.95 -9.47
C LEU A 55 -13.14 -9.82 -10.64
N GLU A 56 -12.44 -10.89 -11.01
CA GLU A 56 -11.55 -10.94 -12.18
C GLU A 56 -12.30 -10.58 -13.46
N ARG A 57 -13.45 -11.25 -13.72
CA ARG A 57 -14.29 -10.92 -14.88
C ARG A 57 -14.76 -9.47 -14.91
N LEU A 58 -15.01 -8.87 -13.75
CA LEU A 58 -15.45 -7.49 -13.64
C LEU A 58 -14.33 -6.51 -14.00
N VAL A 59 -13.11 -6.77 -13.53
CA VAL A 59 -11.91 -5.98 -13.88
C VAL A 59 -11.58 -6.14 -15.36
N ASP A 60 -11.58 -7.37 -15.88
CA ASP A 60 -11.32 -7.67 -17.29
C ASP A 60 -12.32 -6.96 -18.21
N SER A 61 -13.62 -6.99 -17.86
CA SER A 61 -14.67 -6.31 -18.63
C SER A 61 -14.45 -4.79 -18.68
N TYR A 62 -13.94 -4.20 -17.60
CA TYR A 62 -13.64 -2.77 -17.54
C TYR A 62 -12.42 -2.42 -18.38
N HIS A 63 -11.35 -3.23 -18.29
CA HIS A 63 -10.16 -3.13 -19.14
C HIS A 63 -10.52 -3.22 -20.62
N ASP A 64 -11.34 -4.20 -21.01
CA ASP A 64 -11.83 -4.36 -22.38
C ASP A 64 -12.60 -3.13 -22.88
N ALA A 65 -13.45 -2.55 -22.03
CA ALA A 65 -14.20 -1.34 -22.37
C ALA A 65 -13.27 -0.14 -22.52
N LEU A 66 -12.31 0.04 -21.60
CA LEU A 66 -11.32 1.11 -21.67
C LEU A 66 -10.42 0.99 -22.90
N ASN A 67 -9.93 -0.20 -23.21
CA ASN A 67 -9.09 -0.46 -24.38
C ASN A 67 -9.80 -0.07 -25.69
N ARG A 68 -11.12 -0.21 -25.77
CA ARG A 68 -11.90 0.21 -26.94
C ARG A 68 -12.17 1.72 -26.98
N LEU A 69 -12.31 2.36 -25.82
CA LEU A 69 -12.74 3.76 -25.71
C LEU A 69 -11.58 4.76 -25.61
N VAL A 70 -10.44 4.36 -25.03
CA VAL A 70 -9.24 5.16 -24.75
C VAL A 70 -7.94 4.35 -24.88
N PRO A 71 -7.68 3.74 -26.05
CA PRO A 71 -6.54 2.85 -26.24
C PRO A 71 -5.19 3.51 -25.94
N GLU A 72 -5.09 4.84 -26.09
CA GLU A 72 -3.84 5.55 -25.83
C GLU A 72 -3.47 5.61 -24.34
N LEU A 73 -4.46 5.69 -23.44
CA LEU A 73 -4.21 5.76 -21.99
C LEU A 73 -3.91 4.39 -21.41
N THR A 74 -4.55 3.33 -21.91
CA THR A 74 -4.26 1.96 -21.45
C THR A 74 -2.87 1.52 -21.88
N GLN A 75 -2.47 1.82 -23.12
CA GLN A 75 -1.10 1.57 -23.59
C GLN A 75 -0.02 2.29 -22.78
N GLN A 76 -0.33 3.47 -22.22
CA GLN A 76 0.60 4.20 -21.34
C GLN A 76 0.67 3.59 -19.94
N HIS A 77 -0.45 3.08 -19.42
CA HIS A 77 -0.53 2.46 -18.09
C HIS A 77 0.15 1.11 -18.02
N ASP A 78 0.05 0.30 -19.08
CA ASP A 78 0.63 -1.05 -19.09
C ASP A 78 2.15 -1.03 -19.30
N GLN A 79 2.75 0.13 -19.54
CA GLN A 79 4.20 0.24 -19.59
C GLN A 79 4.75 0.33 -18.17
N PRO A 80 5.60 -0.63 -17.75
CA PRO A 80 6.29 -0.50 -16.48
C PRO A 80 7.12 0.78 -16.50
N GLU A 81 6.98 1.59 -15.45
CA GLU A 81 7.83 2.76 -15.28
C GLU A 81 9.30 2.35 -15.17
N PRO A 82 10.24 3.26 -15.50
CA PRO A 82 11.66 3.02 -15.28
C PRO A 82 11.93 2.59 -13.82
N ILE A 83 12.91 1.72 -13.63
CA ILE A 83 13.23 1.18 -12.30
C ILE A 83 13.62 2.27 -11.30
N GLU A 84 14.15 3.38 -11.79
CA GLU A 84 14.45 4.60 -11.04
C GLU A 84 13.19 5.20 -10.38
N THR A 85 12.05 5.16 -11.07
CA THR A 85 10.77 5.64 -10.53
C THR A 85 10.30 4.74 -9.39
N THR A 86 10.46 3.42 -9.52
CA THR A 86 10.20 2.47 -8.42
C THR A 86 11.06 2.79 -7.20
N TYR A 87 12.38 3.01 -7.37
CA TYR A 87 13.25 3.39 -6.25
C TYR A 87 12.87 4.72 -5.62
N TYR A 88 12.47 5.72 -6.43
CA TYR A 88 11.96 6.99 -5.92
C TYR A 88 10.72 6.80 -5.04
N TRP A 89 9.74 6.02 -5.50
CA TRP A 89 8.54 5.71 -4.72
C TRP A 89 8.86 4.96 -3.44
N LEU A 90 9.74 3.95 -3.50
CA LEU A 90 10.18 3.22 -2.31
C LEU A 90 10.80 4.17 -1.28
N ARG A 91 11.63 5.12 -1.70
CA ARG A 91 12.21 6.13 -0.80
C ARG A 91 11.13 7.00 -0.15
N LEU A 92 10.15 7.46 -0.94
CA LEU A 92 9.07 8.29 -0.44
C LEU A 92 8.19 7.53 0.57
N LEU A 93 7.85 6.27 0.27
CA LEU A 93 7.07 5.40 1.15
C LEU A 93 7.83 5.05 2.44
N LEU A 94 9.13 4.75 2.34
CA LEU A 94 9.97 4.50 3.51
C LEU A 94 10.18 5.75 4.37
N GLY A 95 10.28 6.93 3.75
CA GLY A 95 10.31 8.22 4.45
C GLY A 95 9.00 8.47 5.18
N ASN A 96 7.87 8.28 4.51
CA ASN A 96 6.55 8.41 5.15
C ASN A 96 6.39 7.43 6.31
N LEU A 97 6.83 6.18 6.17
CA LEU A 97 6.79 5.19 7.25
C LEU A 97 7.62 5.63 8.46
N HIS A 98 8.80 6.20 8.24
CA HIS A 98 9.60 6.82 9.30
C HIS A 98 8.80 7.93 9.98
N ASP A 99 8.31 8.90 9.22
CA ASP A 99 7.66 10.10 9.73
C ASP A 99 6.30 9.84 10.40
N THR A 100 5.62 8.75 10.06
CA THR A 100 4.33 8.38 10.65
C THR A 100 4.45 7.42 11.82
N LEU A 101 5.30 6.39 11.72
CA LEU A 101 5.34 5.33 12.73
C LEU A 101 6.22 5.69 13.93
N LEU A 102 7.42 6.25 13.70
CA LEU A 102 8.38 6.47 14.78
C LEU A 102 7.91 7.50 15.82
N PRO A 103 7.26 8.61 15.41
CA PRO A 103 6.63 9.53 16.37
C PRO A 103 5.59 8.92 17.28
N GLU A 104 4.86 7.90 16.82
CA GLU A 104 3.83 7.22 17.61
C GLU A 104 4.44 6.22 18.62
N LEU A 105 5.73 5.92 18.51
CA LEU A 105 6.46 5.04 19.43
C LEU A 105 7.32 5.81 20.45
N ASP A 106 7.42 7.14 20.31
CA ASP A 106 8.11 7.99 21.27
C ASP A 106 7.37 7.99 22.62
N PRO A 107 8.01 7.59 23.74
CA PRO A 107 7.32 7.44 25.01
C PRO A 107 6.68 8.73 25.52
N GLU A 108 7.30 9.90 25.30
CA GLU A 108 6.75 11.18 25.77
C GLU A 108 5.48 11.55 25.00
N ARG A 109 5.48 11.34 23.68
CA ARG A 109 4.29 11.54 22.84
C ARG A 109 3.20 10.52 23.16
N PHE A 110 3.58 9.27 23.38
CA PHE A 110 2.66 8.20 23.76
C PHE A 110 1.97 8.55 25.08
N GLU A 111 2.73 8.96 26.10
CA GLU A 111 2.18 9.33 27.41
C GLU A 111 1.21 10.50 27.33
N LYS A 112 1.53 11.53 26.52
CA LYS A 112 0.63 12.67 26.29
C LYS A 112 -0.70 12.28 25.66
N ARG A 113 -0.74 11.23 24.84
CA ARG A 113 -1.92 10.83 24.07
C ARG A 113 -2.74 9.74 24.75
N TYR A 114 -2.08 8.82 25.46
CA TYR A 114 -2.69 7.60 25.98
C TYR A 114 -2.58 7.43 27.50
N GLY A 115 -1.87 8.33 28.19
CA GLY A 115 -1.67 8.31 29.64
C GLY A 115 -0.33 7.70 30.07
N ASN A 116 -0.06 7.74 31.37
CA ASN A 116 1.24 7.40 31.93
C ASN A 116 1.66 5.95 31.63
N LEU A 117 2.94 5.77 31.29
CA LEU A 117 3.56 4.46 31.14
C LEU A 117 4.29 4.05 32.42
N SER A 118 4.32 2.76 32.69
CA SER A 118 5.30 2.18 33.62
C SER A 118 6.72 2.28 33.04
N GLU A 119 7.73 2.18 33.91
CA GLU A 119 9.13 2.22 33.45
C GLU A 119 9.48 1.04 32.51
N GLU A 120 8.84 -0.12 32.73
CA GLU A 120 8.99 -1.29 31.86
C GLU A 120 8.43 -1.04 30.45
N GLU A 121 7.22 -0.47 30.35
CA GLU A 121 6.60 -0.12 29.08
C GLU A 121 7.39 0.98 28.35
N ARG A 122 7.89 1.96 29.08
CA ARG A 122 8.74 3.03 28.53
C ARG A 122 10.01 2.47 27.92
N GLU A 123 10.71 1.57 28.61
CA GLU A 123 11.92 0.95 28.08
C GLU A 123 11.62 -0.05 26.94
N ALA A 124 10.46 -0.71 26.96
CA ALA A 124 10.01 -1.54 25.85
C ALA A 124 9.78 -0.70 24.57
N LEU A 125 9.07 0.43 24.68
CA LEU A 125 8.85 1.36 23.55
C LEU A 125 10.18 1.91 23.01
N ARG A 126 11.10 2.35 23.88
CA ARG A 126 12.44 2.82 23.45
C ARG A 126 13.24 1.73 22.72
N ARG A 127 13.13 0.47 23.15
CA ARG A 127 13.79 -0.66 22.47
C ARG A 127 13.16 -0.94 21.11
N LEU A 128 11.83 -0.90 21.03
CA LEU A 128 11.10 -1.08 19.78
C LEU A 128 11.42 0.04 18.78
N GLN A 129 11.37 1.29 19.22
CA GLN A 129 11.72 2.47 18.42
C GLN A 129 13.13 2.35 17.84
N ARG A 130 14.15 2.08 18.68
CA ARG A 130 15.53 1.89 18.22
C ARG A 130 15.68 0.75 17.22
N THR A 131 14.93 -0.34 17.40
CA THR A 131 14.96 -1.48 16.48
C THR A 131 14.39 -1.09 15.12
N ILE A 132 13.21 -0.45 15.11
CA ILE A 132 12.57 0.02 13.88
C ILE A 132 13.42 1.07 13.18
N GLU A 133 13.99 2.05 13.90
CA GLU A 133 14.91 3.04 13.34
C GLU A 133 16.11 2.38 12.64
N ARG A 134 16.72 1.38 13.27
CA ARG A 134 17.86 0.65 12.69
C ARG A 134 17.47 -0.08 11.41
N GLU A 135 16.36 -0.82 11.43
CA GLU A 135 15.91 -1.59 10.25
C GLU A 135 15.47 -0.65 9.11
N LEU A 136 14.73 0.43 9.42
CA LEU A 136 14.35 1.43 8.42
C LEU A 136 15.57 2.07 7.78
N LYS A 137 16.58 2.43 8.58
CA LYS A 137 17.84 2.96 8.06
C LYS A 137 18.53 1.96 7.14
N HIS A 138 18.59 0.69 7.54
CA HIS A 138 19.20 -0.36 6.71
C HIS A 138 18.50 -0.52 5.35
N VAL A 139 17.16 -0.55 5.34
CA VAL A 139 16.38 -0.64 4.10
C VAL A 139 16.55 0.62 3.24
N GLN A 140 16.61 1.80 3.85
CA GLN A 140 16.89 3.06 3.14
C GLN A 140 18.29 3.06 2.53
N ASP A 141 19.31 2.56 3.23
CA ASP A 141 20.67 2.46 2.72
C ASP A 141 20.75 1.52 1.51
N ILE A 142 20.04 0.37 1.53
CA ILE A 142 19.93 -0.53 0.38
C ILE A 142 19.29 0.19 -0.80
N ALA A 143 18.16 0.88 -0.58
CA ALA A 143 17.47 1.62 -1.63
C ALA A 143 18.35 2.74 -2.23
N GLN A 144 19.26 3.33 -1.45
CA GLN A 144 20.21 4.34 -1.92
C GLN A 144 21.41 3.75 -2.67
N MET A 145 21.94 2.59 -2.29
CA MET A 145 23.09 1.95 -2.96
C MET A 145 22.80 1.57 -4.41
N HIS A 146 21.56 1.16 -4.70
CA HIS A 146 21.13 0.84 -6.06
C HIS A 146 20.86 2.07 -6.94
N PHE A 147 20.96 3.28 -6.38
CA PHE A 147 20.66 4.54 -7.06
C PHE A 147 21.89 5.34 -7.49
N GLN A 148 23.13 4.86 -7.37
CA GLN A 148 24.24 5.67 -7.90
C GLN A 148 24.17 5.72 -9.44
N PRO A 149 23.86 6.90 -10.04
CA PRO A 149 23.95 7.02 -11.48
C PRO A 149 25.41 6.74 -11.84
N LYS A 150 25.65 5.79 -12.74
CA LYS A 150 26.96 5.66 -13.37
C LYS A 150 27.25 7.00 -14.02
N ARG A 151 28.21 7.74 -13.45
CA ARG A 151 28.72 8.99 -14.01
C ARG A 151 29.38 8.74 -15.37
#